data_AF-A0A348YAG3-F1
#
_entry.id   AF-A0A348YAG3-F1
#
_cell.length_a   1.000
_cell.length_b   1.000
_cell.length_c   1.000
_cell.angle_alpha   90.00
_cell.angle_beta   90.00
_cell.angle_gamma   90.00
#
_symmetry.space_group_name_H-M   'P 1'
#
loop_
_entity.id
_entity.type
_entity.pdbx_description
1 polymer ?
#
loop_
_entity_poly.entity_id
_entity_poly.type
_entity_poly.pdbx_seq_one_letter_code
_entity_poly.pdbx_strand_id
1 'polypeptide(L)'
;RGSVSAGINAIGIGVGSISSATGAIAVGHRAEASGENAIAIGKGSLATGSQAIGVGSRAGNGGAAYGDNADAGGTIISATPTVIKGTAIGNGSIVNVDNGVALGSKSVANRAATGSGTVFNPADALAGDIIKINNTRSITLGAVSIGNDTDGNRQIVNVAAGSLDSDAVNVAQLKGVSNASAANKTKYYSVKSNAVGNADNLGASGPNAMAMGGNASATGGQAIAIGSGESGQNTTASGQQSIAIGANVESSGHSSIAIGGDDLDAASLDAGTMFTAYTGNSLIGSPQYGCSGQLI
;
A
#
# COMPACT_ATOMS: atom_id res chain seq x y z
N ARG A 1 4.07 -57.27 0.05
CA ARG A 1 2.68 -57.12 0.54
C ARG A 1 1.87 -56.47 -0.57
N GLY A 2 0.74 -57.06 -0.99
CA GLY A 2 -0.11 -56.53 -2.08
C GLY A 2 -0.86 -55.25 -1.70
N SER A 3 -1.87 -54.88 -2.48
CA SER A 3 -2.85 -53.86 -2.08
C SER A 3 -3.82 -54.43 -1.04
N VAL A 4 -4.44 -53.54 -0.25
CA VAL A 4 -5.50 -53.85 0.71
C VAL A 4 -6.73 -53.00 0.38
N SER A 5 -7.85 -53.66 0.12
CA SER A 5 -9.16 -53.02 -0.10
C SER A 5 -10.15 -53.63 0.89
N ALA A 6 -10.33 -52.97 2.05
CA ALA A 6 -11.14 -53.47 3.15
C ALA A 6 -12.54 -52.85 3.19
N GLY A 7 -12.73 -51.66 2.60
CA GLY A 7 -14.03 -51.02 2.53
C GLY A 7 -14.96 -51.65 1.49
N ILE A 8 -16.28 -51.54 1.71
CA ILE A 8 -17.29 -51.93 0.72
C ILE A 8 -17.11 -51.07 -0.54
N ASN A 9 -17.12 -51.68 -1.73
CA ASN A 9 -16.89 -51.01 -3.01
C ASN A 9 -15.54 -50.26 -3.10
N ALA A 10 -14.56 -50.61 -2.27
CA ALA A 10 -13.26 -49.96 -2.28
C ALA A 10 -12.35 -50.50 -3.41
N ILE A 11 -11.48 -49.63 -3.94
CA ILE A 11 -10.55 -49.96 -5.03
C ILE A 11 -9.12 -49.68 -4.57
N GLY A 12 -8.30 -50.72 -4.43
CA GLY A 12 -6.89 -50.61 -4.03
C GLY A 12 -5.97 -51.18 -5.10
N ILE A 13 -5.16 -50.33 -5.71
CA ILE A 13 -4.22 -50.70 -6.78
C ILE A 13 -2.81 -50.25 -6.39
N GLY A 14 -1.87 -51.19 -6.30
CA GLY A 14 -0.47 -50.91 -6.02
C GLY A 14 0.04 -51.56 -4.73
N VAL A 15 1.34 -51.82 -4.68
CA VAL A 15 1.97 -52.50 -3.54
C VAL A 15 1.81 -51.66 -2.27
N GLY A 16 1.16 -52.23 -1.26
CA GLY A 16 0.92 -51.57 0.02
C GLY A 16 -0.11 -50.44 -0.02
N SER A 17 -0.89 -50.28 -1.10
CA SER A 17 -2.02 -49.34 -1.07
C SER A 17 -3.09 -49.82 -0.07
N ILE A 18 -3.78 -48.89 0.58
CA ILE A 18 -4.80 -49.16 1.61
C ILE A 18 -6.05 -48.36 1.27
N SER A 19 -7.16 -49.05 1.02
CA SER A 19 -8.50 -48.48 0.86
C SER A 19 -9.39 -49.06 1.95
N SER A 20 -9.48 -48.39 3.10
CA SER A 20 -10.08 -48.98 4.31
C SER A 20 -11.54 -48.62 4.56
N ALA A 21 -12.07 -47.57 3.92
CA ALA A 21 -13.44 -47.11 4.10
C ALA A 21 -14.34 -47.40 2.87
N THR A 22 -15.66 -47.35 3.06
CA THR A 22 -16.64 -47.56 1.98
C THR A 22 -16.42 -46.58 0.84
N GLY A 23 -16.41 -47.09 -0.40
CA GLY A 23 -16.20 -46.31 -1.62
C GLY A 23 -14.79 -45.72 -1.77
N ALA A 24 -13.85 -46.05 -0.88
CA ALA A 24 -12.50 -45.47 -0.92
C ALA A 24 -11.68 -46.01 -2.11
N ILE A 25 -10.91 -45.12 -2.74
CA ILE A 25 -10.05 -45.44 -3.89
C ILE A 25 -8.61 -45.09 -3.51
N ALA A 26 -7.72 -46.09 -3.48
CA ALA A 26 -6.28 -45.89 -3.28
C ALA A 26 -5.50 -46.48 -4.46
N VAL A 27 -4.82 -45.63 -5.24
CA VAL A 27 -4.05 -46.03 -6.42
C VAL A 27 -2.62 -45.51 -6.30
N GLY A 28 -1.65 -46.41 -6.11
CA GLY A 28 -0.24 -46.10 -5.99
C GLY A 28 0.44 -46.86 -4.86
N HIS A 29 1.77 -46.98 -4.93
CA HIS A 29 2.54 -47.64 -3.87
C HIS A 29 2.37 -46.88 -2.54
N ARG A 30 1.79 -47.55 -1.53
CA ARG A 30 1.45 -46.97 -0.23
C ARG A 30 0.48 -45.78 -0.28
N ALA A 31 -0.37 -45.68 -1.31
CA ALA A 31 -1.50 -44.75 -1.27
C ALA A 31 -2.50 -45.18 -0.18
N GLU A 32 -3.05 -44.25 0.58
CA GLU A 32 -3.97 -44.53 1.69
C GLU A 32 -5.24 -43.68 1.58
N ALA A 33 -6.39 -44.33 1.40
CA ALA A 33 -7.71 -43.73 1.43
C ALA A 33 -8.51 -44.35 2.58
N SER A 34 -8.68 -43.59 3.67
CA SER A 34 -9.18 -44.10 4.95
C SER A 34 -10.47 -43.45 5.46
N GLY A 35 -11.02 -42.48 4.74
CA GLY A 35 -12.39 -41.99 4.98
C GLY A 35 -13.37 -42.42 3.88
N GLU A 36 -14.66 -42.33 4.18
CA GLU A 36 -15.73 -42.68 3.23
C GLU A 36 -15.60 -41.88 1.94
N ASN A 37 -15.70 -42.56 0.79
CA ASN A 37 -15.55 -42.00 -0.56
C ASN A 37 -14.22 -41.24 -0.78
N ALA A 38 -13.19 -41.47 0.05
CA ALA A 38 -11.90 -40.82 -0.09
C ALA A 38 -11.16 -41.32 -1.33
N ILE A 39 -10.41 -40.42 -1.98
CA ILE A 39 -9.62 -40.73 -3.18
C ILE A 39 -8.17 -40.37 -2.91
N ALA A 40 -7.28 -41.36 -2.90
CA ALA A 40 -5.84 -41.19 -2.76
C ALA A 40 -5.13 -41.78 -3.99
N ILE A 41 -4.63 -40.93 -4.87
CA ILE A 41 -3.97 -41.36 -6.12
C ILE A 41 -2.55 -40.79 -6.15
N GLY A 42 -1.56 -41.66 -6.08
CA GLY A 42 -0.15 -41.30 -6.06
C GLY A 42 0.64 -42.09 -5.03
N LYS A 43 1.95 -42.19 -5.20
CA LYS A 43 2.80 -42.87 -4.22
C LYS A 43 2.73 -42.12 -2.89
N GLY A 44 2.29 -42.80 -1.83
CA GLY A 44 2.21 -42.21 -0.48
C GLY A 44 1.17 -41.09 -0.32
N SER A 45 0.22 -40.94 -1.23
CA SER A 45 -0.90 -40.01 -1.06
C SER A 45 -1.79 -40.45 0.12
N LEU A 46 -2.33 -39.50 0.89
CA LEU A 46 -3.19 -39.77 2.05
C LEU A 46 -4.50 -38.96 1.95
N ALA A 47 -5.64 -39.65 1.98
CA ALA A 47 -6.97 -39.05 1.97
C ALA A 47 -7.85 -39.60 3.12
N THR A 48 -8.27 -38.72 4.04
CA THR A 48 -9.18 -39.03 5.17
C THR A 48 -10.55 -38.36 4.97
N GLY A 49 -11.37 -38.91 4.07
CA GLY A 49 -12.71 -38.38 3.74
C GLY A 49 -12.63 -37.16 2.81
N SER A 50 -11.76 -37.26 1.80
CA SER A 50 -11.22 -36.14 1.03
C SER A 50 -10.63 -36.63 -0.30
N GLN A 51 -10.01 -35.73 -1.07
CA GLN A 51 -9.34 -36.06 -2.33
C GLN A 51 -7.87 -35.65 -2.28
N ALA A 52 -6.96 -36.59 -2.51
CA ALA A 52 -5.51 -36.36 -2.55
C ALA A 52 -4.92 -37.03 -3.81
N ILE A 53 -4.54 -36.23 -4.79
CA ILE A 53 -4.03 -36.68 -6.09
C ILE A 53 -2.64 -36.08 -6.33
N GLY A 54 -1.61 -36.92 -6.32
CA GLY A 54 -0.20 -36.55 -6.44
C GLY A 54 0.68 -37.43 -5.55
N VAL A 55 1.98 -37.48 -5.84
CA VAL A 55 2.95 -38.15 -4.95
C VAL A 55 2.99 -37.42 -3.61
N GLY A 56 2.72 -38.13 -2.51
CA GLY A 56 2.76 -37.56 -1.17
C GLY A 56 1.70 -36.49 -0.88
N SER A 57 0.69 -36.31 -1.75
CA SER A 57 -0.40 -35.36 -1.52
C SER A 57 -1.23 -35.75 -0.30
N ARG A 58 -1.73 -34.78 0.45
CA ARG A 58 -2.47 -34.98 1.70
C ARG A 58 -3.73 -34.15 1.72
N ALA A 59 -4.85 -34.77 2.04
CA ALA A 59 -6.09 -34.06 2.30
C ALA A 59 -6.90 -34.79 3.37
N GLY A 60 -7.54 -34.05 4.26
CA GLY A 60 -8.51 -34.59 5.23
C GLY A 60 -9.64 -33.61 5.46
N ASN A 61 -10.61 -33.99 6.30
CA ASN A 61 -11.72 -33.12 6.72
C ASN A 61 -12.44 -32.40 5.55
N GLY A 62 -12.72 -33.13 4.46
CA GLY A 62 -13.35 -32.57 3.26
C GLY A 62 -12.46 -31.68 2.39
N GLY A 63 -11.14 -31.72 2.57
CA GLY A 63 -10.18 -31.01 1.73
C GLY A 63 -9.93 -31.67 0.36
N ALA A 64 -9.24 -30.95 -0.51
CA ALA A 64 -8.83 -31.43 -1.82
C ALA A 64 -7.40 -30.98 -2.17
N ALA A 65 -6.50 -31.93 -2.40
CA ALA A 65 -5.10 -31.70 -2.74
C ALA A 65 -4.78 -32.27 -4.13
N TYR A 66 -4.27 -31.44 -5.03
CA TYR A 66 -3.90 -31.77 -6.40
C TYR A 66 -2.48 -31.32 -6.70
N GLY A 67 -1.57 -32.27 -6.89
CA GLY A 67 -0.15 -32.03 -7.15
C GLY A 67 0.75 -32.74 -6.15
N ASP A 68 1.98 -33.04 -6.57
CA ASP A 68 2.96 -33.70 -5.72
C ASP A 68 3.24 -32.87 -4.47
N ASN A 69 3.14 -33.50 -3.29
CA ASN A 69 3.29 -32.88 -1.98
C ASN A 69 2.29 -31.74 -1.71
N ALA A 70 1.20 -31.62 -2.46
CA ALA A 70 0.11 -30.70 -2.11
C ALA A 70 -0.51 -31.13 -0.77
N ASP A 71 -0.68 -30.20 0.15
CA ASP A 71 -1.24 -30.44 1.48
C ASP A 71 -2.44 -29.52 1.72
N ALA A 72 -3.64 -30.09 1.61
CA ALA A 72 -4.89 -29.40 1.87
C ALA A 72 -5.27 -29.37 3.37
N GLY A 73 -4.38 -29.86 4.24
CA GLY A 73 -4.63 -29.94 5.68
C GLY A 73 -5.54 -31.10 6.09
N GLY A 74 -5.89 -31.16 7.37
CA GLY A 74 -6.92 -32.07 7.88
C GLY A 74 -6.49 -33.53 8.09
N THR A 75 -5.23 -33.87 7.82
CA THR A 75 -4.67 -35.21 8.13
C THR A 75 -3.73 -35.13 9.34
N ILE A 76 -3.51 -36.25 10.02
CA ILE A 76 -2.60 -36.33 11.19
C ILE A 76 -1.15 -35.96 10.89
N ILE A 77 -0.74 -35.99 9.61
CA ILE A 77 0.61 -35.65 9.15
C ILE A 77 0.63 -34.37 8.31
N SER A 78 -0.50 -33.67 8.16
CA SER A 78 -0.54 -32.39 7.45
C SER A 78 0.19 -31.31 8.24
N ALA A 79 0.65 -30.25 7.54
CA ALA A 79 1.23 -29.07 8.17
C ALA A 79 0.30 -28.47 9.23
N THR A 80 -1.02 -28.48 8.96
CA THR A 80 -2.05 -28.14 9.94
C THR A 80 -3.13 -29.23 10.00
N PRO A 81 -3.12 -30.11 11.02
CA PRO A 81 -4.04 -31.26 11.11
C PRO A 81 -5.51 -30.91 11.32
N THR A 82 -5.82 -29.71 11.80
CA THR A 82 -7.18 -29.28 12.15
C THR A 82 -7.91 -28.56 11.02
N VAL A 83 -7.22 -28.25 9.91
CA VAL A 83 -7.84 -27.56 8.78
C VAL A 83 -9.04 -28.36 8.27
N ILE A 84 -10.14 -27.67 8.05
CA ILE A 84 -11.32 -28.21 7.38
C ILE A 84 -11.48 -27.56 5.99
N LYS A 85 -11.90 -28.37 5.01
CA LYS A 85 -12.26 -27.91 3.65
C LYS A 85 -11.17 -27.08 2.94
N GLY A 86 -9.89 -27.38 3.17
CA GLY A 86 -8.79 -26.75 2.44
C GLY A 86 -8.72 -27.20 0.98
N THR A 87 -8.32 -26.33 0.08
CA THR A 87 -8.04 -26.68 -1.33
C THR A 87 -6.61 -26.31 -1.71
N ALA A 88 -5.79 -27.30 -2.04
CA ALA A 88 -4.39 -27.12 -2.43
C ALA A 88 -4.19 -27.61 -3.87
N ILE A 89 -3.85 -26.71 -4.79
CA ILE A 89 -3.64 -27.02 -6.21
C ILE A 89 -2.23 -26.56 -6.60
N GLY A 90 -1.31 -27.49 -6.80
CA GLY A 90 0.06 -27.24 -7.23
C GLY A 90 1.08 -28.05 -6.44
N ASN A 91 2.23 -28.33 -7.05
CA ASN A 91 3.32 -29.01 -6.36
C ASN A 91 3.74 -28.23 -5.09
N GLY A 92 3.67 -28.88 -3.94
CA GLY A 92 4.01 -28.29 -2.63
C GLY A 92 3.10 -27.13 -2.20
N SER A 93 1.89 -26.97 -2.76
CA SER A 93 0.93 -25.99 -2.25
C SER A 93 0.39 -26.42 -0.88
N ILE A 94 0.23 -25.49 0.06
CA ILE A 94 -0.15 -25.79 1.46
C ILE A 94 -1.32 -24.92 1.91
N VAL A 95 -2.30 -25.51 2.59
CA VAL A 95 -3.39 -24.80 3.27
C VAL A 95 -3.26 -24.95 4.78
N ASN A 96 -3.14 -23.83 5.48
CA ASN A 96 -2.96 -23.76 6.94
C ASN A 96 -4.20 -23.24 7.69
N VAL A 97 -5.26 -22.88 6.96
CA VAL A 97 -6.46 -22.27 7.52
C VAL A 97 -7.72 -22.88 6.91
N ASP A 98 -8.79 -22.92 7.69
CA ASP A 98 -10.08 -23.44 7.25
C ASP A 98 -10.59 -22.73 6.00
N ASN A 99 -11.15 -23.50 5.07
CA ASN A 99 -11.69 -23.01 3.80
C ASN A 99 -10.68 -22.20 2.95
N GLY A 100 -9.38 -22.31 3.23
CA GLY A 100 -8.35 -21.63 2.45
C GLY A 100 -8.09 -22.31 1.10
N VAL A 101 -7.66 -21.53 0.11
CA VAL A 101 -7.32 -22.04 -1.22
C VAL A 101 -5.88 -21.65 -1.56
N ALA A 102 -4.99 -22.63 -1.69
CA ALA A 102 -3.64 -22.44 -2.20
C ALA A 102 -3.59 -22.82 -3.69
N LEU A 103 -3.36 -21.84 -4.56
CA LEU A 103 -3.40 -22.01 -6.02
C LEU A 103 -2.03 -21.70 -6.63
N GLY A 104 -1.41 -22.73 -7.21
CA GLY A 104 -0.07 -22.69 -7.80
C GLY A 104 0.98 -23.40 -6.94
N SER A 105 2.07 -23.82 -7.59
CA SER A 105 3.17 -24.51 -6.89
C SER A 105 3.72 -23.65 -5.75
N LYS A 106 3.91 -24.27 -4.59
CA LYS A 106 4.37 -23.64 -3.34
C LYS A 106 3.46 -22.53 -2.79
N SER A 107 2.28 -22.28 -3.34
CA SER A 107 1.37 -21.30 -2.75
C SER A 107 0.98 -21.72 -1.33
N VAL A 108 0.89 -20.77 -0.41
CA VAL A 108 0.51 -21.03 0.99
C VAL A 108 -0.71 -20.20 1.36
N ALA A 109 -1.83 -20.87 1.64
CA ALA A 109 -3.03 -20.22 2.17
C ALA A 109 -2.97 -20.22 3.71
N ASN A 110 -2.48 -19.12 4.28
CA ASN A 110 -2.25 -18.92 5.72
C ASN A 110 -3.08 -17.78 6.34
N ARG A 111 -3.99 -17.18 5.58
CA ARG A 111 -4.88 -16.10 6.05
C ARG A 111 -6.29 -16.64 6.23
N ALA A 112 -6.70 -16.81 7.48
CA ALA A 112 -8.04 -17.23 7.84
C ALA A 112 -9.08 -16.20 7.36
N ALA A 113 -10.36 -16.57 7.44
CA ALA A 113 -11.43 -15.61 7.23
C ALA A 113 -11.19 -14.39 8.13
N THR A 114 -11.25 -13.20 7.56
CA THR A 114 -11.01 -11.96 8.30
C THR A 114 -12.00 -11.77 9.44
N GLY A 115 -13.15 -12.46 9.43
CA GLY A 115 -14.15 -12.38 10.50
C GLY A 115 -14.62 -10.95 10.70
N SER A 116 -14.86 -10.55 11.96
CA SER A 116 -15.00 -9.12 12.34
C SER A 116 -13.65 -8.40 12.47
N GLY A 117 -12.54 -9.04 12.08
CA GLY A 117 -11.20 -8.46 12.08
C GLY A 117 -11.04 -7.32 11.08
N THR A 118 -9.99 -6.52 11.28
CA THR A 118 -9.75 -5.31 10.50
C THR A 118 -9.20 -5.66 9.11
N VAL A 119 -10.02 -5.46 8.08
CA VAL A 119 -9.50 -5.19 6.74
C VAL A 119 -8.88 -3.79 6.72
N PHE A 120 -7.99 -3.53 5.76
CA PHE A 120 -7.37 -2.21 5.64
C PHE A 120 -8.44 -1.14 5.38
N ASN A 121 -8.46 -0.12 6.22
CA ASN A 121 -9.26 1.09 6.05
C ASN A 121 -8.31 2.30 6.06
N PRO A 122 -8.36 3.19 5.06
CA PRO A 122 -7.61 4.45 5.11
C PRO A 122 -7.96 5.24 6.36
N ALA A 123 -6.97 5.90 6.98
CA ALA A 123 -7.14 6.60 8.25
C ALA A 123 -8.16 7.75 8.18
N ASP A 124 -8.32 8.35 7.01
CA ASP A 124 -9.17 9.48 6.67
C ASP A 124 -10.41 9.09 5.85
N ALA A 125 -10.70 7.79 5.72
CA ALA A 125 -11.88 7.33 5.00
C ALA A 125 -13.18 7.79 5.69
N LEU A 126 -14.17 8.18 4.88
CA LEU A 126 -15.50 8.54 5.37
C LEU A 126 -16.21 7.30 5.94
N ALA A 127 -17.08 7.50 6.94
CA ALA A 127 -17.80 6.41 7.59
C ALA A 127 -18.59 5.52 6.60
N GLY A 128 -19.17 6.11 5.55
CA GLY A 128 -19.87 5.36 4.51
C GLY A 128 -18.97 4.43 3.69
N ASP A 129 -17.73 4.85 3.42
CA ASP A 129 -16.76 4.04 2.66
C ASP A 129 -16.22 2.89 3.51
N ILE A 130 -15.98 3.14 4.80
CA ILE A 130 -15.61 2.10 5.77
C ILE A 130 -16.68 1.00 5.81
N ILE A 131 -17.96 1.35 5.79
CA ILE A 131 -19.06 0.36 5.75
C ILE A 131 -18.97 -0.49 4.48
N LYS A 132 -18.80 0.14 3.30
CA LYS A 132 -18.68 -0.60 2.03
C LYS A 132 -17.48 -1.54 2.04
N ILE A 133 -16.30 -1.06 2.42
CA ILE A 133 -15.08 -1.87 2.55
C ILE A 133 -15.34 -3.07 3.46
N ASN A 134 -15.93 -2.82 4.62
CA ASN A 134 -16.20 -3.87 5.61
C ASN A 134 -17.25 -4.89 5.14
N ASN A 135 -18.17 -4.51 4.25
CA ASN A 135 -19.16 -5.42 3.68
C ASN A 135 -18.57 -6.38 2.63
N THR A 136 -17.39 -6.09 2.07
CA THR A 136 -16.73 -6.98 1.09
C THR A 136 -15.97 -8.15 1.74
N ARG A 137 -15.82 -8.15 3.06
CA ARG A 137 -15.00 -9.15 3.76
C ARG A 137 -15.69 -10.51 3.88
N SER A 138 -14.89 -11.56 3.96
CA SER A 138 -15.36 -12.91 4.28
C SER A 138 -15.39 -13.15 5.79
N ILE A 139 -16.49 -13.73 6.28
CA ILE A 139 -16.64 -14.15 7.68
C ILE A 139 -16.35 -15.65 7.92
N THR A 140 -16.38 -16.47 6.87
CA THR A 140 -16.27 -17.94 6.99
C THR A 140 -15.22 -18.57 6.08
N LEU A 141 -14.87 -17.92 4.98
CA LEU A 141 -13.93 -18.44 3.98
C LEU A 141 -12.55 -17.84 4.16
N GLY A 142 -11.53 -18.70 4.23
CA GLY A 142 -10.12 -18.31 4.20
C GLY A 142 -9.71 -17.73 2.85
N ALA A 143 -8.53 -17.10 2.80
CA ALA A 143 -8.06 -16.43 1.60
C ALA A 143 -7.69 -17.43 0.48
N VAL A 144 -7.85 -16.96 -0.77
CA VAL A 144 -7.16 -17.54 -1.93
C VAL A 144 -5.74 -16.98 -1.97
N SER A 145 -4.73 -17.85 -1.87
CA SER A 145 -3.32 -17.49 -1.99
C SER A 145 -2.74 -18.03 -3.29
N ILE A 146 -2.04 -17.15 -4.02
CA ILE A 146 -1.36 -17.46 -5.28
C ILE A 146 0.16 -17.38 -5.16
N GLY A 147 0.69 -17.36 -3.94
CA GLY A 147 2.10 -17.18 -3.65
C GLY A 147 2.41 -17.49 -2.19
N ASN A 148 3.60 -17.09 -1.75
CA ASN A 148 4.00 -17.15 -0.35
C ASN A 148 5.11 -16.11 -0.07
N ASP A 149 5.40 -15.86 1.21
CA ASP A 149 6.37 -14.83 1.62
C ASP A 149 7.84 -15.17 1.29
N THR A 150 8.14 -16.43 0.95
CA THR A 150 9.48 -16.94 0.64
C THR A 150 9.80 -16.98 -0.86
N ASP A 151 8.92 -17.54 -1.69
CA ASP A 151 9.08 -17.67 -3.15
C ASP A 151 8.44 -16.50 -3.91
N GLY A 152 7.64 -15.66 -3.24
CA GLY A 152 7.01 -14.47 -3.80
C GLY A 152 5.58 -14.68 -4.32
N ASN A 153 5.10 -13.66 -5.02
CA ASN A 153 3.71 -13.54 -5.50
C ASN A 153 3.61 -13.72 -7.01
N ARG A 154 2.45 -14.19 -7.47
CA ARG A 154 2.11 -14.28 -8.90
C ARG A 154 1.31 -13.07 -9.35
N GLN A 155 1.46 -12.71 -10.62
CA GLN A 155 0.51 -11.82 -11.29
C GLN A 155 -0.78 -12.57 -11.59
N ILE A 156 -1.92 -11.87 -11.47
CA ILE A 156 -3.20 -12.30 -12.02
C ILE A 156 -3.44 -11.48 -13.29
N VAL A 157 -3.42 -12.13 -14.44
CA VAL A 157 -3.55 -11.48 -15.76
C VAL A 157 -4.93 -11.74 -16.36
N ASN A 158 -5.31 -10.94 -17.36
CA ASN A 158 -6.62 -11.00 -18.04
C ASN A 158 -7.81 -10.75 -17.09
N VAL A 159 -7.62 -9.89 -16.10
CA VAL A 159 -8.66 -9.44 -15.17
C VAL A 159 -9.48 -8.33 -15.84
N ALA A 160 -10.75 -8.62 -16.12
CA ALA A 160 -11.71 -7.63 -16.60
C ALA A 160 -11.90 -6.51 -15.56
N ALA A 161 -12.39 -5.35 -15.99
CA ALA A 161 -12.63 -4.24 -15.06
C ALA A 161 -13.73 -4.60 -14.05
N GLY A 162 -13.47 -4.35 -12.77
CA GLY A 162 -14.45 -4.57 -11.71
C GLY A 162 -15.61 -3.58 -11.79
N SER A 163 -16.80 -4.03 -11.40
CA SER A 163 -18.06 -3.31 -11.50
C SER A 163 -18.78 -3.13 -10.15
N LEU A 164 -18.69 -4.13 -9.27
CA LEU A 164 -19.24 -4.11 -7.92
C LEU A 164 -18.13 -3.89 -6.88
N ASP A 165 -18.50 -3.52 -5.66
CA ASP A 165 -17.55 -3.22 -4.56
C ASP A 165 -16.59 -4.39 -4.25
N SER A 166 -17.01 -5.63 -4.50
CA SER A 166 -16.22 -6.84 -4.24
C SER A 166 -15.42 -7.35 -5.45
N ASP A 167 -15.47 -6.66 -6.60
CA ASP A 167 -14.73 -7.05 -7.79
C ASP A 167 -13.25 -6.62 -7.68
N ALA A 168 -12.35 -7.42 -8.25
CA ALA A 168 -10.94 -7.03 -8.33
C ALA A 168 -10.75 -5.82 -9.26
N VAL A 169 -9.93 -4.86 -8.82
CA VAL A 169 -9.52 -3.71 -9.63
C VAL A 169 -8.35 -4.09 -10.54
N ASN A 170 -8.44 -3.77 -11.83
CA ASN A 170 -7.34 -3.97 -12.76
C ASN A 170 -6.49 -2.70 -12.97
N VAL A 171 -5.35 -2.83 -13.66
CA VAL A 171 -4.41 -1.73 -13.91
C VAL A 171 -5.04 -0.59 -14.74
N ALA A 172 -6.01 -0.88 -15.61
CA ALA A 172 -6.67 0.15 -16.42
C ALA A 172 -7.55 1.07 -15.55
N GLN A 173 -8.30 0.52 -14.60
CA GLN A 173 -9.08 1.30 -13.64
C GLN A 173 -8.17 2.17 -12.75
N LEU A 174 -7.06 1.61 -12.26
CA LEU A 174 -6.09 2.36 -11.45
C LEU A 174 -5.45 3.52 -12.23
N LYS A 175 -5.09 3.31 -13.50
CA LYS A 175 -4.62 4.40 -14.39
C LYS A 175 -5.68 5.48 -14.59
N GLY A 176 -6.96 5.09 -14.69
CA GLY A 176 -8.07 6.02 -14.74
C GLY A 176 -8.10 6.96 -13.53
N VAL A 177 -7.93 6.41 -12.31
CA VAL A 177 -7.85 7.20 -11.06
C VAL A 177 -6.61 8.11 -11.07
N SER A 178 -5.44 7.60 -11.47
CA SER A 178 -4.21 8.40 -11.53
C SER A 178 -4.35 9.59 -12.49
N ASN A 179 -4.94 9.38 -13.67
CA ASN A 179 -5.18 10.44 -14.64
C ASN A 179 -6.20 11.46 -14.14
N ALA A 180 -7.28 11.00 -13.48
CA ALA A 180 -8.28 11.89 -12.89
C ALA A 180 -7.67 12.76 -11.78
N SER A 181 -6.81 12.19 -10.93
CA SER A 181 -6.08 12.92 -9.88
C SER A 181 -5.15 13.99 -10.49
N ALA A 182 -4.37 13.63 -11.51
CA ALA A 182 -3.48 14.57 -12.20
C ALA A 182 -4.23 15.70 -12.92
N ALA A 183 -5.45 15.42 -13.40
CA ALA A 183 -6.32 16.39 -14.05
C ALA A 183 -7.07 17.31 -13.07
N ASN A 184 -7.21 16.91 -11.79
CA ASN A 184 -7.95 17.66 -10.77
C ASN A 184 -7.14 18.85 -10.22
N LYS A 185 -6.72 19.75 -11.12
CA LYS A 185 -6.01 20.99 -10.78
C LYS A 185 -6.97 22.00 -10.15
N THR A 186 -6.47 22.81 -9.21
CA THR A 186 -7.23 23.94 -8.67
C THR A 186 -7.53 24.95 -9.78
N LYS A 187 -8.83 25.18 -10.05
CA LYS A 187 -9.26 26.14 -11.08
C LYS A 187 -8.69 27.54 -10.77
N TYR A 188 -8.14 28.20 -11.79
CA TYR A 188 -7.50 29.53 -11.69
C TYR A 188 -6.20 29.59 -10.88
N TYR A 189 -5.59 28.46 -10.54
CA TYR A 189 -4.29 28.41 -9.89
C TYR A 189 -3.27 27.68 -10.77
N SER A 190 -2.10 28.30 -10.99
CA SER A 190 -1.00 27.70 -11.74
C SER A 190 0.34 28.25 -11.25
N VAL A 191 1.29 27.35 -11.00
CA VAL A 191 2.70 27.68 -10.74
C VAL A 191 3.52 27.03 -11.83
N LYS A 192 4.27 27.82 -12.59
CA LYS A 192 5.21 27.33 -13.61
C LYS A 192 6.61 27.69 -13.16
N SER A 193 7.34 26.72 -12.60
CA SER A 193 8.69 26.91 -12.09
C SER A 193 9.57 25.71 -12.42
N ASN A 194 10.86 25.96 -12.61
CA ASN A 194 11.93 24.95 -12.69
C ASN A 194 12.74 24.85 -11.38
N ALA A 195 12.32 25.56 -10.33
CA ALA A 195 12.97 25.54 -9.02
C ALA A 195 12.87 24.16 -8.36
N VAL A 196 13.89 23.83 -7.57
CA VAL A 196 13.94 22.60 -6.77
C VAL A 196 13.44 22.79 -5.33
N GLY A 197 13.50 24.01 -4.79
CA GLY A 197 13.03 24.31 -3.43
C GLY A 197 11.51 24.41 -3.34
N ASN A 198 10.95 24.02 -2.18
CA ASN A 198 9.51 23.98 -1.90
C ASN A 198 8.69 23.08 -2.86
N ALA A 199 9.33 22.17 -3.60
CA ALA A 199 8.64 21.22 -4.49
C ALA A 199 7.83 20.16 -3.72
N ASP A 200 8.22 19.91 -2.47
CA ASP A 200 7.55 19.08 -1.48
C ASP A 200 6.48 19.83 -0.67
N ASN A 201 6.29 21.13 -0.94
CA ASN A 201 5.44 22.05 -0.18
C ASN A 201 5.86 22.22 1.29
N LEU A 202 7.15 22.08 1.63
CA LEU A 202 7.67 22.25 3.00
C LEU A 202 8.28 23.64 3.30
N GLY A 203 8.19 24.59 2.37
CA GLY A 203 8.75 25.94 2.51
C GLY A 203 8.09 26.79 3.60
N ALA A 204 6.88 26.45 4.04
CA ALA A 204 6.22 27.06 5.18
C ALA A 204 6.65 26.38 6.49
N SER A 205 7.79 26.80 7.02
CA SER A 205 8.40 26.21 8.24
C SER A 205 8.09 26.99 9.52
N GLY A 206 7.72 28.26 9.41
CA GLY A 206 7.24 29.05 10.54
C GLY A 206 5.83 28.64 11.00
N PRO A 207 5.49 28.83 12.29
CA PRO A 207 4.14 28.53 12.77
C PRO A 207 3.11 29.39 12.04
N ASN A 208 2.07 28.77 11.48
CA ASN A 208 1.02 29.44 10.70
C ASN A 208 1.50 30.18 9.44
N ALA A 209 2.66 29.82 8.88
CA ALA A 209 3.21 30.45 7.68
C ALA A 209 2.56 29.95 6.38
N MET A 210 2.75 30.69 5.28
CA MET A 210 2.35 30.31 3.93
C MET A 210 3.52 30.49 2.95
N ALA A 211 3.84 29.46 2.16
CA ALA A 211 4.86 29.52 1.12
C ALA A 211 4.27 29.05 -0.22
N MET A 212 4.20 29.95 -1.20
CA MET A 212 3.57 29.72 -2.50
C MET A 212 4.55 29.92 -3.64
N GLY A 213 4.83 28.84 -4.37
CA GLY A 213 5.72 28.83 -5.53
C GLY A 213 7.10 28.19 -5.27
N GLY A 214 7.90 28.10 -6.32
CA GLY A 214 9.23 27.48 -6.28
C GLY A 214 10.24 28.35 -5.53
N ASN A 215 11.02 27.74 -4.62
CA ASN A 215 11.93 28.40 -3.69
C ASN A 215 11.28 29.40 -2.70
N ALA A 216 9.95 29.41 -2.57
CA ALA A 216 9.29 30.19 -1.52
C ALA A 216 9.60 29.59 -0.15
N SER A 217 10.05 30.43 0.79
CA SER A 217 10.48 30.06 2.13
C SER A 217 9.94 31.04 3.17
N ALA A 218 8.93 30.62 3.93
CA ALA A 218 8.35 31.40 5.02
C ALA A 218 8.75 30.76 6.36
N THR A 219 9.82 31.28 6.97
CA THR A 219 10.42 30.75 8.21
C THR A 219 9.97 31.52 9.45
N GLY A 220 9.52 32.77 9.30
CA GLY A 220 8.90 33.53 10.38
C GLY A 220 7.51 33.02 10.73
N GLY A 221 7.09 33.20 12.00
CA GLY A 221 5.71 32.89 12.41
C GLY A 221 4.72 33.82 11.71
N GLN A 222 3.59 33.29 11.23
CA GLN A 222 2.58 34.01 10.45
C GLN A 222 3.14 34.69 9.18
N ALA A 223 4.30 34.26 8.69
CA ALA A 223 4.94 34.86 7.52
C ALA A 223 4.32 34.33 6.21
N ILE A 224 4.40 35.16 5.16
CA ILE A 224 3.88 34.82 3.83
C ILE A 224 4.98 35.03 2.79
N ALA A 225 5.37 33.97 2.08
CA ALA A 225 6.28 34.04 0.94
C ALA A 225 5.52 33.66 -0.34
N ILE A 226 5.50 34.56 -1.33
CA ILE A 226 4.83 34.38 -2.62
C ILE A 226 5.82 34.65 -3.75
N GLY A 227 6.26 33.60 -4.44
CA GLY A 227 7.17 33.80 -5.55
C GLY A 227 7.68 32.49 -6.14
N SER A 228 8.12 32.58 -7.38
CA SER A 228 8.78 31.48 -8.08
C SER A 228 10.11 32.02 -8.60
N GLY A 229 11.22 31.56 -8.02
CA GLY A 229 12.55 31.82 -8.58
C GLY A 229 12.89 30.86 -9.71
N GLU A 230 13.82 31.25 -10.59
CA GLU A 230 14.67 30.27 -11.28
C GLU A 230 15.65 29.63 -10.28
N SER A 231 16.42 28.64 -10.72
CA SER A 231 17.48 28.04 -9.89
C SER A 231 18.42 29.11 -9.31
N GLY A 232 18.41 29.27 -7.98
CA GLY A 232 19.27 30.22 -7.26
C GLY A 232 18.57 31.49 -6.76
N GLN A 233 17.32 31.75 -7.14
CA GLN A 233 16.53 32.88 -6.62
C GLN A 233 15.55 32.39 -5.54
N ASN A 234 15.50 33.08 -4.41
CA ASN A 234 14.64 32.71 -3.27
C ASN A 234 13.59 33.79 -2.98
N THR A 235 12.43 33.39 -2.46
CA THR A 235 11.46 34.32 -1.87
C THR A 235 11.38 34.00 -0.38
N THR A 236 12.05 34.80 0.45
CA THR A 236 12.26 34.52 1.87
C THR A 236 11.49 35.50 2.75
N ALA A 237 10.58 35.00 3.57
CA ALA A 237 9.91 35.76 4.64
C ALA A 237 10.35 35.20 6.00
N SER A 238 11.36 35.82 6.62
CA SER A 238 12.01 35.33 7.85
C SER A 238 11.65 36.11 9.11
N GLY A 239 11.15 37.34 8.97
CA GLY A 239 10.60 38.09 10.11
C GLY A 239 9.25 37.52 10.58
N GLN A 240 8.92 37.65 11.87
CA GLN A 240 7.55 37.34 12.33
C GLN A 240 6.55 38.25 11.61
N GLN A 241 5.43 37.70 11.14
CA GLN A 241 4.38 38.43 10.42
C GLN A 241 4.86 39.13 9.14
N SER A 242 5.99 38.68 8.58
CA SER A 242 6.58 39.29 7.39
C SER A 242 5.93 38.79 6.10
N ILE A 243 6.00 39.59 5.04
CA ILE A 243 5.48 39.24 3.72
C ILE A 243 6.55 39.50 2.66
N ALA A 244 6.92 38.47 1.89
CA ALA A 244 7.83 38.56 0.75
C ALA A 244 7.10 38.18 -0.55
N ILE A 245 7.10 39.05 -1.56
CA ILE A 245 6.42 38.81 -2.85
C ILE A 245 7.35 39.10 -4.04
N GLY A 246 7.62 38.10 -4.88
CA GLY A 246 8.49 38.23 -6.06
C GLY A 246 9.70 37.30 -6.02
N ALA A 247 10.52 37.30 -7.06
CA ALA A 247 11.75 36.50 -7.11
C ALA A 247 12.91 37.27 -6.46
N ASN A 248 13.80 36.56 -5.77
CA ASN A 248 14.94 37.16 -5.06
C ASN A 248 14.55 38.23 -4.01
N VAL A 249 13.47 37.97 -3.26
CA VAL A 249 12.94 38.90 -2.25
C VAL A 249 13.24 38.37 -0.85
N GLU A 250 13.76 39.21 0.03
CA GLU A 250 13.94 38.90 1.45
C GLU A 250 13.21 39.92 2.35
N SER A 251 12.31 39.42 3.19
CA SER A 251 11.60 40.17 4.22
C SER A 251 11.98 39.63 5.60
N SER A 252 13.01 40.23 6.21
CA SER A 252 13.57 39.79 7.50
C SER A 252 13.11 40.61 8.72
N GLY A 253 12.52 41.78 8.49
CA GLY A 253 11.95 42.61 9.56
C GLY A 253 10.64 42.03 10.11
N HIS A 254 10.41 42.20 11.41
CA HIS A 254 9.11 41.88 12.03
C HIS A 254 8.03 42.78 11.44
N SER A 255 6.89 42.20 11.07
CA SER A 255 5.77 42.86 10.40
C SER A 255 6.15 43.61 9.11
N SER A 256 7.29 43.26 8.49
CA SER A 256 7.76 43.93 7.28
C SER A 256 7.13 43.34 6.02
N ILE A 257 7.07 44.14 4.95
CA ILE A 257 6.59 43.72 3.65
C ILE A 257 7.66 44.09 2.62
N ALA A 258 8.11 43.11 1.84
CA ALA A 258 9.03 43.28 0.72
C ALA A 258 8.40 42.77 -0.57
N ILE A 259 8.49 43.55 -1.66
CA ILE A 259 7.90 43.24 -2.97
C ILE A 259 8.91 43.59 -4.08
N GLY A 260 9.15 42.69 -5.05
CA GLY A 260 9.83 42.98 -6.33
C GLY A 260 11.35 43.17 -6.26
N GLY A 261 12.09 42.20 -5.73
CA GLY A 261 13.54 42.29 -5.50
C GLY A 261 14.38 42.33 -6.78
N ASP A 262 13.92 41.64 -7.83
CA ASP A 262 14.49 41.62 -9.17
C ASP A 262 14.40 42.98 -9.89
N ASP A 263 13.32 43.74 -9.67
CA ASP A 263 13.16 45.07 -10.29
C ASP A 263 14.10 46.12 -9.67
N LEU A 264 14.49 45.97 -8.39
CA LEU A 264 15.45 46.89 -7.76
C LEU A 264 16.88 46.68 -8.29
N ASP A 265 17.27 45.42 -8.51
CA ASP A 265 18.57 45.07 -9.11
C ASP A 265 18.64 45.52 -10.58
N ALA A 266 17.55 45.36 -11.33
CA ALA A 266 17.44 45.84 -12.71
C ALA A 266 17.42 47.37 -12.81
N ALA A 267 16.68 48.06 -11.92
CA ALA A 267 16.67 49.52 -11.84
C ALA A 267 18.04 50.10 -11.44
N SER A 268 18.80 49.40 -10.59
CA SER A 268 20.17 49.79 -10.23
C SER A 268 21.14 49.66 -11.42
N LEU A 269 20.88 48.78 -12.37
CA LEU A 269 21.71 48.60 -13.57
C LEU A 269 21.41 49.67 -14.64
N ASP A 270 20.15 50.08 -14.78
CA ASP A 270 19.69 51.04 -15.81
C ASP A 270 19.82 52.51 -15.37
N ALA A 271 19.75 52.80 -14.06
CA ALA A 271 19.75 54.18 -13.55
C ALA A 271 21.14 54.80 -13.29
N GLY A 272 22.24 54.03 -13.33
CA GLY A 272 23.55 54.52 -12.88
C GLY A 272 23.51 55.13 -11.47
N THR A 273 24.44 56.03 -11.13
CA THR A 273 24.58 56.66 -9.80
C THR A 273 23.43 57.58 -9.36
N MET A 274 22.29 57.59 -10.06
CA MET A 274 21.18 58.53 -9.86
C MET A 274 20.28 58.20 -8.66
N PHE A 275 20.41 56.99 -8.09
CA PHE A 275 19.77 56.65 -6.82
C PHE A 275 20.85 56.28 -5.81
N THR A 276 21.02 57.09 -4.77
CA THR A 276 21.65 56.64 -3.53
C THR A 276 20.90 55.41 -3.07
N ALA A 277 21.58 54.28 -3.07
CA ALA A 277 21.03 52.99 -2.70
C ALA A 277 20.16 53.13 -1.45
N TYR A 278 18.84 52.95 -1.61
CA TYR A 278 17.99 52.53 -0.50
C TYR A 278 18.35 51.06 -0.23
N THR A 279 19.60 50.78 0.14
CA THR A 279 19.92 49.56 0.85
C THR A 279 19.06 49.59 2.08
N GLY A 280 18.27 48.55 2.28
CA GLY A 280 17.57 48.28 3.53
C GLY A 280 18.58 48.19 4.66
N ASN A 281 19.02 49.33 5.17
CA ASN A 281 19.74 49.38 6.42
C ASN A 281 18.83 48.77 7.46
N SER A 282 19.38 47.81 8.19
CA SER A 282 18.74 47.23 9.35
C SER A 282 18.33 48.38 10.28
N LEU A 283 17.03 48.52 10.54
CA LEU A 283 16.49 49.44 11.54
C LEU A 283 16.81 48.92 12.94
N ILE A 284 18.10 48.80 13.27
CA ILE A 284 18.56 48.56 14.63
C ILE A 284 18.93 49.92 15.22
N GLY A 285 17.90 50.64 15.66
CA GLY A 285 18.05 51.89 16.38
C GLY A 285 16.88 52.05 17.32
N SER A 286 17.05 51.64 18.58
CA SER A 286 16.11 51.95 19.65
C SER A 286 15.89 53.47 19.67
N PRO A 287 14.64 53.98 19.64
CA PRO A 287 14.41 55.41 19.69
C PRO A 287 14.88 55.95 21.05
N GLN A 288 15.92 56.79 21.03
CA GLN A 288 16.31 57.61 22.18
C GLN A 288 15.26 58.70 22.37
N TYR A 289 14.34 58.51 23.31
CA TYR A 289 13.46 59.57 23.80
C TYR A 289 14.26 60.51 24.71
N GLY A 290 14.91 61.51 24.12
CA GLY A 290 15.61 62.57 24.84
C GLY A 290 14.80 63.87 24.88
N CYS A 291 13.83 63.98 25.79
CA CYS A 291 13.35 65.29 26.24
C CYS A 291 14.13 65.68 27.51
N SER A 292 15.16 66.50 27.35
CA SER A 292 15.71 67.31 28.44
C SER A 292 15.88 68.73 27.92
N GLY A 293 14.78 69.48 27.93
CA GLY A 293 14.79 70.92 27.85
C GLY A 293 14.74 71.47 29.26
N GLN A 294 15.89 71.81 29.83
CA GLN A 294 15.98 72.70 30.97
C GLN A 294 16.75 73.94 30.50
N LEU A 295 16.02 75.04 30.32
CA LEU A 295 16.60 76.38 30.12
C LEU A 295 16.01 77.30 31.18
N ILE A 296 16.94 78.03 31.79
CA ILE A 296 16.82 79.00 32.87
C ILE A 296 15.97 80.18 32.44
#